data_AF-A0A7J4E3G9-F1
#
_entry.id   AF-A0A7J4E3G9-F1
#
_cell.length_a   1.000
_cell.length_b   1.000
_cell.length_c   1.000
_cell.angle_alpha   90.00
_cell.angle_beta   90.00
_cell.angle_gamma   90.00
#
_symmetry.space_group_name_H-M   'P 1'
#
loop_
_entity.id
_entity.type
_entity.pdbx_description
1 polymer ?
#
loop_
_entity_poly.entity_id
_entity_poly.type
_entity_poly.pdbx_seq_one_letter_code
_entity_poly.pdbx_strand_id
1 'polypeptide(L)'
;MKVPRYLSYLQRWTLIGLAIGVISGLGAALFYLLLNLGTSFFLRHLASFHPPLPAGEGEATAPTFSTVRWWLLALVPGVGGLISGLMVYGLASEAEGHGTDAVIMAFHKLGGAVRKRI
;
A
#
# COMPACT_ATOMS: atom_id res chain seq x y z
N MET A 1 7.87 -38.16 -26.08
CA MET A 1 7.70 -38.49 -24.64
C MET A 1 6.48 -37.74 -24.11
N LYS A 2 5.46 -38.44 -23.59
CA LYS A 2 4.26 -37.78 -23.03
C LYS A 2 4.60 -37.33 -21.60
N VAL A 3 4.60 -36.03 -21.37
CA VAL A 3 4.85 -35.48 -20.03
C VAL A 3 3.69 -35.91 -19.10
N PRO A 4 3.98 -36.42 -17.90
CA PRO A 4 2.93 -36.82 -16.97
C PRO A 4 2.02 -35.64 -16.61
N ARG A 5 0.71 -35.90 -16.51
CA ARG A 5 -0.33 -34.87 -16.32
C ARG A 5 -0.14 -34.03 -15.04
N TYR A 6 0.46 -34.60 -14.00
CA TYR A 6 0.78 -33.89 -12.76
C TYR A 6 1.87 -32.83 -12.96
N LEU A 7 2.84 -33.08 -13.84
CA LEU A 7 3.95 -32.16 -14.09
C LEU A 7 3.46 -30.92 -14.86
N SER A 8 2.56 -31.12 -15.84
CA SER A 8 1.90 -30.01 -16.53
C SER A 8 0.99 -29.19 -15.61
N TYR A 9 0.39 -29.82 -14.60
CA TYR A 9 -0.42 -29.13 -13.61
C TYR A 9 0.46 -28.25 -12.72
N LEU A 10 1.54 -28.81 -12.16
CA LEU A 10 2.51 -28.06 -11.38
C LEU A 10 3.07 -26.87 -12.17
N GLN A 11 3.56 -27.10 -13.39
CA GLN A 11 4.10 -26.03 -14.23
C GLN A 11 3.11 -24.87 -14.41
N ARG A 12 1.83 -25.17 -14.69
CA ARG A 12 0.80 -24.15 -14.88
C ARG A 12 0.58 -23.31 -13.63
N TRP A 13 0.40 -23.95 -12.46
CA TRP A 13 0.13 -23.23 -11.22
C TRP A 13 1.35 -22.48 -10.70
N THR A 14 2.55 -23.03 -10.87
CA THR A 14 3.80 -22.34 -10.51
C THR A 14 3.99 -21.07 -11.33
N LEU A 15 3.73 -21.12 -12.64
CA LEU A 15 3.83 -19.93 -13.50
C LEU A 15 2.80 -18.86 -13.12
N ILE A 16 1.56 -19.25 -12.81
CA ILE A 16 0.52 -18.33 -12.35
C ILE A 16 0.92 -17.71 -11.01
N GLY A 17 1.37 -18.53 -10.04
CA GLY A 17 1.80 -18.04 -8.73
C GLY A 17 3.00 -17.10 -8.82
N LEU A 18 3.97 -17.40 -9.68
CA LEU A 18 5.12 -16.52 -9.95
C LEU A 18 4.66 -15.17 -10.50
N ALA A 19 3.76 -15.18 -11.50
CA ALA A 19 3.23 -13.95 -12.08
C ALA A 19 2.50 -13.10 -11.03
N ILE A 20 1.65 -13.72 -10.20
CA ILE A 20 0.95 -13.04 -9.10
C ILE A 20 1.96 -12.43 -8.12
N GLY A 21 2.97 -13.19 -7.71
CA GLY A 21 4.00 -12.71 -6.77
C GLY A 21 4.82 -11.54 -7.31
N VAL A 22 5.18 -11.58 -8.60
CA VAL A 22 5.91 -10.46 -9.24
C VAL A 22 5.03 -9.21 -9.29
N ILE A 23 3.79 -9.33 -9.72
CA ILE A 23 2.87 -8.18 -9.84
C ILE A 23 2.59 -7.59 -8.45
N SER A 24 2.26 -8.41 -7.46
CA SER A 24 1.98 -7.94 -6.10
C SER A 24 3.21 -7.35 -5.42
N GLY A 25 4.39 -7.97 -5.62
CA GLY A 25 5.66 -7.46 -5.09
C GLY A 25 6.04 -6.10 -5.68
N LEU A 26 5.90 -5.92 -6.99
CA LEU A 26 6.13 -4.62 -7.64
C LEU A 26 5.12 -3.58 -7.18
N GLY A 27 3.84 -3.95 -7.03
CA GLY A 27 2.81 -3.07 -6.49
C GLY A 27 3.14 -2.60 -5.06
N ALA A 28 3.53 -3.52 -4.19
CA ALA A 28 3.93 -3.21 -2.82
C ALA A 28 5.19 -2.31 -2.76
N ALA A 29 6.20 -2.60 -3.60
CA ALA A 29 7.41 -1.79 -3.68
C ALA A 29 7.11 -0.36 -4.16
N LEU A 30 6.29 -0.22 -5.21
CA LEU A 30 5.86 1.09 -5.70
C LEU A 30 5.08 1.86 -4.64
N PHE A 31 4.14 1.20 -3.95
CA PHE A 31 3.39 1.81 -2.86
C PHE A 31 4.30 2.30 -1.74
N TYR A 32 5.28 1.49 -1.34
CA TYR A 32 6.28 1.88 -0.34
C TYR A 32 7.10 3.10 -0.78
N LEU A 33 7.54 3.15 -2.03
CA LEU A 33 8.27 4.30 -2.58
C LEU A 33 7.42 5.57 -2.57
N LEU A 34 6.14 5.47 -2.97
CA LEU A 34 5.19 6.58 -2.93
C LEU A 34 4.93 7.07 -1.52
N LEU A 35 4.80 6.16 -0.55
CA LEU A 35 4.68 6.51 0.87
C LEU A 35 5.90 7.28 1.33
N ASN A 36 7.11 6.78 1.09
CA ASN A 36 8.34 7.45 1.50
C ASN A 36 8.50 8.83 0.84
N LEU A 37 8.18 8.94 -0.45
CA LEU A 37 8.21 10.20 -1.18
C LEU A 37 7.19 11.19 -0.61
N GLY A 38 5.96 10.75 -0.35
CA GLY A 38 4.92 11.54 0.29
C GLY A 38 5.32 12.01 1.67
N THR A 39 5.80 11.11 2.53
CA THR A 39 6.31 11.42 3.87
C THR A 39 7.42 12.47 3.81
N SER A 40 8.41 12.31 2.92
CA SER A 40 9.49 13.28 2.75
C SER A 40 8.98 14.63 2.25
N PHE A 41 8.11 14.64 1.25
CA PHE A 41 7.56 15.87 0.67
C PHE A 41 6.69 16.64 1.69
N PHE A 42 5.72 15.97 2.31
CA PHE A 42 4.77 16.62 3.22
C PHE A 42 5.40 16.97 4.57
N LEU A 43 6.19 16.08 5.18
CA LEU A 43 6.76 16.35 6.51
C LEU A 43 8.01 17.22 6.40
N ARG A 44 9.01 16.83 5.57
CA ARG A 44 10.29 17.56 5.52
C ARG A 44 10.17 18.84 4.70
N HIS A 45 9.60 18.78 3.51
CA HIS A 45 9.57 19.94 2.61
C HIS A 45 8.46 20.93 2.95
N LEU A 46 7.23 20.45 3.19
CA LEU A 46 6.08 21.32 3.40
C LEU A 46 5.94 21.77 4.86
N ALA A 47 6.03 20.83 5.82
CA ALA A 47 5.88 21.12 7.25
C ALA A 47 7.19 21.49 7.96
N SER A 48 8.34 21.33 7.30
CA SER A 48 9.68 21.53 7.89
C SER A 48 9.91 20.68 9.14
N PHE A 49 9.23 19.54 9.21
CA PHE A 49 9.28 18.58 10.29
C PHE A 49 10.15 17.38 9.91
N HIS A 50 11.20 17.16 10.70
CA HIS A 50 12.12 16.04 10.55
C HIS A 50 11.83 15.01 11.66
N PRO A 51 11.08 13.93 11.36
CA PRO A 51 10.87 12.87 12.34
C PRO A 51 12.21 12.21 12.70
N PRO A 52 12.40 11.81 13.98
CA PRO A 52 13.59 11.08 14.37
C PRO A 52 13.66 9.74 13.62
N LEU A 53 14.85 9.38 13.14
CA LEU A 53 15.09 8.09 12.52
C LEU A 53 14.97 6.97 13.57
N PRO A 54 14.61 5.73 13.15
CA PRO A 54 14.66 4.57 14.02
C PRO A 54 16.03 4.43 14.69
N ALA A 55 16.05 3.95 15.94
CA ALA A 55 17.28 3.77 16.69
C ALA A 55 18.27 2.90 15.89
N GLY A 56 19.46 3.44 15.62
CA GLY A 56 20.54 2.73 14.90
C GLY A 56 20.78 3.14 13.44
N GLU A 57 19.94 3.99 12.82
CA GLU A 57 20.07 4.38 11.39
C GLU A 57 20.77 5.73 11.13
N GLY A 58 21.70 6.16 11.99
CA GLY A 58 22.55 7.35 11.78
C GLY A 58 21.99 8.66 12.35
N GLU A 59 22.85 9.71 12.36
CA GLU A 59 22.71 10.92 13.17
C GLU A 59 21.32 11.56 13.11
N ALA A 60 20.59 11.45 14.22
CA ALA A 60 19.46 12.31 14.51
C ALA A 60 19.99 13.75 14.66
N THR A 61 20.06 14.50 13.56
CA THR A 61 20.17 15.96 13.63
C THR A 61 19.13 16.42 14.62
N ALA A 62 19.57 17.09 15.69
CA ALA A 62 18.68 17.49 16.78
C ALA A 62 17.42 18.15 16.20
N PRO A 63 16.21 17.68 16.57
CA PRO A 63 14.99 18.13 15.92
C PRO A 63 14.85 19.64 16.10
N THR A 64 14.98 20.36 14.99
CA THR A 64 14.93 21.83 14.99
C THR A 64 13.47 22.24 14.88
N PHE A 65 12.79 22.39 16.01
CA PHE A 65 11.36 22.70 16.05
C PHE A 65 11.02 24.16 15.75
N SER A 66 12.01 25.04 15.57
CA SER A 66 11.81 26.49 15.42
C SER A 66 11.05 26.89 14.15
N THR A 67 11.05 26.04 13.12
CA THR A 67 10.46 26.36 11.80
C THR A 67 9.30 25.42 11.45
N VAL A 68 8.88 24.56 12.37
CA VAL A 68 7.84 23.55 12.11
C VAL A 68 6.48 24.23 11.96
N ARG A 69 5.79 23.91 10.87
CA ARG A 69 4.42 24.36 10.60
C ARG A 69 3.41 23.35 11.14
N TRP A 70 3.12 23.42 12.44
CA TRP A 70 2.28 22.45 13.16
C TRP A 70 0.88 22.25 12.55
N TRP A 71 0.25 23.30 12.00
CA TRP A 71 -1.07 23.20 11.38
C TRP A 71 -1.09 22.28 10.15
N LEU A 72 0.03 22.17 9.42
CA LEU A 72 0.14 21.26 8.26
C LEU A 72 0.13 19.79 8.68
N LEU A 73 0.60 19.47 9.89
CA LEU A 73 0.59 18.10 10.39
C LEU A 73 -0.82 17.56 10.60
N ALA A 74 -1.80 18.42 10.87
CA ALA A 74 -3.21 18.05 10.93
C ALA A 74 -3.91 18.19 9.57
N LEU A 75 -3.61 19.27 8.82
CA LEU A 75 -4.29 19.56 7.57
C LEU A 75 -3.95 18.54 6.47
N VAL A 76 -2.68 18.15 6.33
CA VAL A 76 -2.25 17.20 5.30
C VAL A 76 -2.96 15.84 5.44
N PRO A 77 -2.90 15.13 6.59
CA PRO A 77 -3.62 13.87 6.74
C PRO A 77 -5.14 14.06 6.72
N GLY A 78 -5.65 15.21 7.18
CA GLY A 78 -7.09 15.52 7.10
C GLY A 78 -7.60 15.61 5.65
N VAL A 79 -6.90 16.36 4.80
CA VAL A 79 -7.23 16.49 3.38
C VAL A 79 -6.96 15.18 2.63
N GLY A 80 -5.84 14.51 2.91
CA GLY A 80 -5.53 13.21 2.32
C GLY A 80 -6.58 12.16 2.67
N GLY A 81 -7.02 12.11 3.92
CA GLY A 81 -8.10 11.24 4.39
C GLY A 81 -9.44 11.57 3.73
N LEU A 82 -9.77 12.86 3.57
CA LEU A 82 -10.99 13.29 2.88
C LEU A 82 -10.98 12.86 1.41
N ILE A 83 -9.89 13.07 0.68
CA ILE A 83 -9.75 12.64 -0.72
C ILE A 83 -9.86 11.11 -0.81
N SER A 84 -9.17 10.38 0.06
CA SER A 84 -9.25 8.92 0.12
C SER A 84 -10.68 8.45 0.38
N GLY A 85 -11.38 9.07 1.33
CA GLY A 85 -12.77 8.76 1.64
C GLY A 85 -13.69 9.02 0.44
N LEU A 86 -13.56 10.16 -0.22
CA LEU A 86 -14.35 10.49 -1.42
C LEU A 86 -14.08 9.51 -2.57
N MET A 87 -12.83 9.08 -2.77
CA MET A 87 -12.50 8.07 -3.78
C MET A 87 -13.12 6.71 -3.43
N VAL A 88 -12.98 6.24 -2.20
CA VAL A 88 -13.50 4.92 -1.78
C VAL A 88 -15.03 4.93 -1.83
N TYR A 89 -15.69 5.85 -1.14
CA TYR A 89 -17.16 5.88 -1.09
C TYR A 89 -17.80 6.27 -2.42
N GLY A 90 -17.10 7.04 -3.27
CA GLY A 90 -17.61 7.44 -4.59
C GLY A 90 -17.42 6.38 -5.69
N LEU A 91 -16.29 5.67 -5.70
CA LEU A 91 -15.90 4.79 -6.82
C LEU A 91 -16.01 3.30 -6.48
N ALA A 92 -15.62 2.91 -5.27
CA ALA A 92 -15.55 1.50 -4.87
C ALA A 92 -15.70 1.35 -3.35
N SER A 93 -16.94 1.44 -2.84
CA SER A 93 -17.24 1.31 -1.41
C SER A 93 -16.81 -0.04 -0.82
N GLU A 94 -16.72 -1.06 -1.65
CA GLU A 94 -16.17 -2.39 -1.34
C GLU A 94 -14.66 -2.44 -1.12
N ALA A 95 -13.93 -1.37 -1.47
CA ALA A 95 -12.52 -1.18 -1.11
C ALA A 95 -12.34 -0.60 0.31
N GLU A 96 -13.43 -0.42 1.07
CA GLU A 96 -13.39 -0.02 2.46
C GLU A 96 -12.72 -1.08 3.36
N GLY A 97 -12.01 -0.61 4.39
CA GLY A 97 -11.38 -1.47 5.39
C GLY A 97 -10.01 -1.99 4.97
N HIS A 98 -9.60 -3.13 5.57
CA HIS A 98 -8.25 -3.67 5.42
C HIS A 98 -8.07 -4.54 4.15
N GLY A 99 -9.16 -4.85 3.45
CA GLY A 99 -9.18 -5.74 2.27
C GLY A 99 -9.10 -7.24 2.58
N THR A 100 -8.53 -7.65 3.72
CA THR A 100 -8.36 -9.07 4.08
C THR A 100 -9.69 -9.81 4.22
N ASP A 101 -10.69 -9.19 4.86
CA ASP A 101 -12.01 -9.79 5.02
C ASP A 101 -12.74 -9.97 3.68
N ALA A 102 -12.54 -9.03 2.74
CA ALA A 102 -13.08 -9.12 1.40
C ALA A 102 -12.47 -10.32 0.64
N VAL A 103 -11.16 -10.57 0.80
CA VAL A 103 -10.49 -11.75 0.23
C VAL A 103 -11.00 -13.05 0.86
N ILE A 104 -11.13 -13.08 2.20
CA ILE A 104 -11.66 -14.26 2.92
C ILE A 104 -13.09 -14.55 2.44
N MET A 105 -13.94 -13.53 2.36
CA MET A 105 -15.32 -13.65 1.88
C MET A 105 -15.37 -14.10 0.42
N ALA A 106 -14.53 -13.53 -0.45
CA ALA A 106 -14.46 -13.92 -1.85
C ALA A 106 -14.16 -15.41 -1.99
N PHE A 107 -13.18 -15.91 -1.25
CA PHE A 107 -12.79 -17.31 -1.29
C PHE A 107 -13.85 -18.26 -0.73
N HIS A 108 -14.45 -17.94 0.43
CA HIS A 108 -15.36 -18.85 1.13
C HIS A 108 -16.81 -18.78 0.66
N LYS A 109 -17.29 -17.61 0.22
CA LYS A 109 -18.72 -17.37 -0.06
C LYS A 109 -19.02 -17.01 -1.52
N LEU A 110 -18.04 -16.49 -2.26
CA LEU A 110 -18.25 -15.99 -3.63
C LEU A 110 -17.48 -16.80 -4.70
N GLY A 111 -16.93 -17.96 -4.35
CA GLY A 111 -16.22 -18.83 -5.29
C GLY A 111 -14.96 -18.18 -5.90
N GLY A 112 -14.34 -17.23 -5.19
CA GLY A 112 -13.17 -16.47 -5.63
C GLY A 112 -13.49 -15.25 -6.49
N ALA A 113 -14.76 -14.89 -6.68
CA ALA A 113 -15.12 -13.72 -7.49
C ALA A 113 -14.81 -12.39 -6.76
N VAL A 114 -14.06 -11.52 -7.44
CA VAL A 114 -13.78 -10.12 -7.02
C VAL A 114 -14.15 -9.20 -8.18
N ARG A 115 -14.73 -8.03 -7.89
CA ARG A 115 -15.15 -7.06 -8.92
C ARG A 115 -13.93 -6.36 -9.51
N LYS A 116 -13.95 -6.10 -10.82
CA LYS A 116 -12.80 -5.54 -11.58
C LYS A 116 -12.40 -4.10 -11.21
N ARG A 117 -13.23 -3.37 -10.47
CA ARG A 117 -12.96 -1.97 -10.08
C ARG A 117 -12.19 -1.84 -8.76
N ILE A 118 -11.78 -2.99 -8.20
CA ILE A 118 -10.99 -3.14 -6.98
C ILE A 118 -9.66 -3.78 -7.37
#